data_AF-A0A960I1B2-F1
#
_entry.id   AF-A0A960I1B2-F1
#
_cell.length_a   1.000
_cell.length_b   1.000
_cell.length_c   1.000
_cell.angle_alpha   90.00
_cell.angle_beta   90.00
_cell.angle_gamma   90.00
#
_symmetry.space_group_name_H-M   'P 1'
#
loop_
_entity.id
_entity.type
_entity.pdbx_description
1 polymer ?
#
loop_
_entity_poly.entity_id
_entity_poly.type
_entity_poly.pdbx_seq_one_letter_code
_entity_poly.pdbx_strand_id
1 'polypeptide(L)'
;ELAYDARSRSRRLVPELAGAVGVSGAVALVALAGGASSSIATAAWLLLAARALTSIPTVRDQVAGLHGRPRDRRRILLFDGMALATAGVAVVVTRSALLGAATIVAVIAVQHLLEFWPAPRAAILGARQSMLGGVLVIAAAIGLGIG
;
A
#
# COMPACT_ATOMS: atom_id res chain seq x y z
N GLU A 1 23.49 -10.75 -17.58
CA GLU A 1 22.45 -11.62 -18.17
C GLU A 1 21.37 -12.09 -17.18
N LEU A 2 21.59 -12.11 -15.86
CA LEU A 2 20.50 -12.25 -14.86
C LEU A 2 19.52 -11.06 -14.84
N ALA A 3 19.93 -9.91 -15.39
CA ALA A 3 19.09 -8.75 -15.67
C ALA A 3 18.13 -8.94 -16.87
N TYR A 4 18.21 -10.06 -17.61
CA TYR A 4 17.26 -10.41 -18.67
C TYR A 4 16.02 -11.14 -18.14
N ASP A 5 16.15 -11.97 -17.09
CA ASP A 5 15.04 -12.84 -16.63
C ASP A 5 14.00 -12.13 -15.73
N ALA A 6 14.25 -10.84 -15.47
CA ALA A 6 13.27 -9.88 -14.99
C ALA A 6 12.21 -9.47 -16.05
N ARG A 7 12.35 -9.89 -17.32
CA ARG A 7 11.61 -9.37 -18.50
C ARG A 7 10.18 -9.82 -18.71
N SER A 8 9.59 -10.63 -17.83
CA SER A 8 8.13 -10.85 -17.86
C SER A 8 7.43 -10.69 -16.51
N ARG A 9 8.19 -10.71 -15.40
CA ARG A 9 7.62 -10.58 -14.05
C ARG A 9 7.57 -9.14 -13.53
N SER A 10 8.53 -8.29 -13.92
CA SER A 10 8.46 -6.84 -13.64
C SER A 10 7.38 -6.16 -14.48
N ARG A 11 7.25 -6.57 -15.75
CA ARG A 11 6.18 -6.14 -16.67
C ARG A 11 4.78 -6.46 -16.18
N ARG A 12 4.61 -7.40 -15.26
CA ARG A 12 3.31 -7.66 -14.61
C ARG A 12 3.12 -6.86 -13.33
N LEU A 13 4.18 -6.57 -12.56
CA LEU A 13 4.04 -5.77 -11.35
C LEU A 13 3.66 -4.32 -11.68
N VAL A 14 4.31 -3.71 -12.67
CA VAL A 14 4.02 -2.33 -13.05
C VAL A 14 2.54 -2.12 -13.41
N PRO A 15 1.92 -2.89 -14.33
CA PRO A 15 0.50 -2.74 -14.64
C PRO A 15 -0.42 -3.20 -13.50
N GLU A 16 -0.01 -4.16 -12.68
CA GLU A 16 -0.77 -4.55 -11.47
C GLU A 16 -0.84 -3.39 -10.46
N LEU A 17 0.29 -2.73 -10.20
CA LEU A 17 0.36 -1.55 -9.33
C LEU A 17 -0.38 -0.35 -9.95
N ALA A 18 -0.15 -0.08 -11.23
CA ALA A 18 -0.85 1.00 -11.92
C ALA A 18 -2.37 0.77 -11.91
N GLY A 19 -2.82 -0.47 -12.13
CA GLY A 19 -4.22 -0.86 -11.99
C GLY A 19 -4.75 -0.65 -10.57
N ALA A 20 -4.00 -1.08 -9.55
CA ALA A 20 -4.41 -0.90 -8.16
C ALA A 20 -4.48 0.59 -7.74
N VAL A 21 -3.51 1.41 -8.15
CA VAL A 21 -3.50 2.86 -7.93
C VAL A 21 -4.60 3.56 -8.74
N GLY A 22 -4.91 3.07 -9.94
CA GLY A 22 -6.02 3.57 -10.75
C GLY A 22 -7.36 3.26 -10.09
N VAL A 23 -7.58 2.01 -9.67
CA VAL A 23 -8.80 1.57 -8.97
C VAL A 23 -8.99 2.30 -7.64
N SER A 24 -7.90 2.56 -6.89
CA SER A 24 -8.02 3.34 -5.66
C SER A 24 -8.50 4.77 -5.90
N GLY A 25 -8.35 5.31 -7.13
CA GLY A 25 -8.88 6.61 -7.53
C GLY A 25 -10.40 6.75 -7.36
N ALA A 26 -11.14 5.63 -7.32
CA ALA A 26 -12.56 5.63 -7.01
C ALA A 26 -12.88 6.34 -5.68
N VAL A 27 -11.98 6.28 -4.68
CA VAL A 27 -12.18 6.98 -3.39
C VAL A 27 -12.24 8.50 -3.57
N ALA A 28 -11.44 9.06 -4.48
CA ALA A 28 -11.45 10.50 -4.75
C ALA A 28 -12.74 10.89 -5.46
N LEU A 29 -13.20 10.08 -6.41
CA LEU A 29 -14.46 10.31 -7.10
C LEU A 29 -15.65 10.28 -6.12
N VAL A 30 -15.69 9.30 -5.23
CA VAL A 30 -16.73 9.20 -4.19
C VAL A 30 -16.66 10.39 -3.23
N ALA A 31 -15.46 10.77 -2.77
CA ALA A 31 -15.29 11.91 -1.88
C ALA A 31 -15.76 13.22 -2.53
N LEU A 32 -15.38 13.46 -3.80
CA LEU A 32 -15.84 14.63 -4.56
C LEU A 32 -17.36 14.62 -4.78
N ALA A 33 -17.94 13.46 -5.08
CA ALA A 33 -19.40 13.30 -5.20
C ALA A 33 -20.13 13.57 -3.88
N GLY A 34 -19.49 13.28 -2.74
CA GLY A 34 -19.95 13.62 -1.40
C GLY A 34 -19.70 15.08 -0.98
N GLY A 35 -19.15 15.92 -1.86
CA GLY A 35 -18.89 17.34 -1.60
C GLY A 35 -17.59 17.63 -0.86
N ALA A 36 -16.69 16.66 -0.71
CA ALA A 36 -15.37 16.90 -0.12
C ALA A 36 -14.52 17.83 -1.02
N SER A 37 -13.57 18.54 -0.41
CA SER A 37 -12.62 19.35 -1.16
C SER A 37 -11.70 18.49 -2.04
N SER A 38 -11.16 19.08 -3.10
CA SER A 38 -10.17 18.42 -3.96
C SER A 38 -8.94 17.96 -3.16
N SER A 39 -8.49 18.74 -2.18
CA SER A 39 -7.37 18.36 -1.30
C SER A 39 -7.65 17.09 -0.50
N ILE A 40 -8.85 16.96 0.09
CA ILE A 40 -9.25 15.77 0.84
C ILE A 40 -9.36 14.56 -0.09
N ALA A 41 -10.00 14.72 -1.25
CA ALA A 41 -10.17 13.65 -2.22
C ALA A 41 -8.82 13.14 -2.75
N THR A 42 -7.90 14.05 -3.11
CA THR A 42 -6.54 13.70 -3.54
C THR A 42 -5.77 13.01 -2.41
N ALA A 43 -5.84 13.51 -1.18
CA ALA A 43 -5.16 12.89 -0.05
C ALA A 43 -5.67 11.47 0.25
N ALA A 44 -6.99 11.24 0.19
CA ALA A 44 -7.58 9.91 0.33
C ALA A 44 -7.04 8.95 -0.73
N TRP A 45 -7.03 9.37 -2.00
CA TRP A 45 -6.48 8.57 -3.08
C TRP A 45 -5.00 8.23 -2.88
N LEU A 46 -4.17 9.22 -2.51
CA LEU A 46 -2.74 9.02 -2.25
C LEU A 46 -2.50 8.03 -1.11
N LEU A 47 -3.29 8.07 -0.03
CA LEU A 47 -3.17 7.12 1.09
C LEU A 47 -3.50 5.69 0.66
N LEU A 48 -4.56 5.49 -0.12
CA LEU A 48 -4.88 4.17 -0.66
C LEU A 48 -3.86 3.70 -1.71
N ALA A 49 -3.31 4.61 -2.52
CA ALA A 49 -2.23 4.31 -3.45
C ALA A 49 -0.96 3.86 -2.71
N ALA A 50 -0.57 4.58 -1.65
CA ALA A 50 0.54 4.20 -0.76
C ALA A 50 0.32 2.81 -0.16
N ARG A 51 -0.92 2.46 0.21
CA ARG A 51 -1.25 1.13 0.70
C ARG A 51 -1.04 0.04 -0.34
N ALA A 52 -1.46 0.27 -1.58
CA ALA A 52 -1.28 -0.67 -2.69
C ALA A 52 0.21 -0.89 -2.99
N LEU A 53 1.00 0.18 -2.92
CA LEU A 53 2.46 0.13 -3.10
C LEU A 53 3.15 -0.74 -2.04
N THR A 54 2.63 -0.82 -0.81
CA THR A 54 3.18 -1.72 0.22
C THR A 54 2.59 -3.14 0.17
N SER A 55 1.27 -3.31 0.05
CA SER A 55 0.64 -4.64 0.12
C SER A 55 1.09 -5.56 -1.01
N ILE A 56 1.04 -5.07 -2.26
CA ILE A 56 1.17 -5.93 -3.43
C ILE A 56 2.59 -6.53 -3.52
N PRO A 57 3.67 -5.73 -3.40
CA PRO A 57 5.02 -6.28 -3.41
C PRO A 57 5.29 -7.23 -2.23
N THR A 58 4.84 -6.88 -1.02
CA THR A 58 5.02 -7.71 0.17
C THR A 58 4.28 -9.04 0.05
N VAL A 59 3.02 -9.04 -0.38
CA VAL A 59 2.26 -10.28 -0.61
C VAL A 59 2.92 -11.14 -1.68
N ARG A 60 3.37 -10.53 -2.79
CA ARG A 60 4.04 -11.26 -3.85
C ARG A 60 5.36 -11.89 -3.38
N ASP A 61 6.12 -11.19 -2.55
CA ASP A 61 7.36 -11.72 -1.98
C ASP A 61 7.08 -12.86 -0.98
N GLN A 62 6.09 -12.70 -0.11
CA GLN A 62 5.66 -13.75 0.82
C GLN A 62 5.14 -15.00 0.09
N VAL A 63 4.30 -14.82 -0.93
CA VAL A 63 3.83 -15.93 -1.77
C VAL A 63 4.99 -16.58 -2.52
N ALA A 64 5.96 -15.82 -3.03
CA ALA A 64 7.15 -16.39 -3.65
C ALA A 64 7.97 -17.22 -2.63
N GLY A 65 8.12 -16.72 -1.40
CA GLY A 65 8.76 -17.44 -0.30
C GLY A 65 8.07 -18.75 0.07
N LEU A 66 6.73 -18.79 0.06
CA LEU A 66 5.97 -20.05 0.25
C LEU A 66 6.26 -21.10 -0.83
N HIS A 67 6.72 -20.67 -2.01
CA HIS A 67 7.13 -21.56 -3.10
C HIS A 67 8.66 -21.79 -3.14
N GLY A 68 9.37 -21.51 -2.03
CA GLY A 68 10.81 -21.74 -1.91
C GLY A 68 11.69 -20.79 -2.72
N ARG A 69 11.15 -19.67 -3.21
CA ARG A 69 11.94 -18.69 -3.97
C ARG A 69 12.63 -17.69 -3.02
N PRO A 70 13.85 -17.23 -3.35
CA PRO A 70 14.55 -16.25 -2.54
C PRO A 70 13.77 -14.94 -2.49
N ARG A 71 13.74 -14.34 -1.29
CA ARG A 71 13.04 -13.07 -1.02
C ARG A 71 13.92 -11.89 -1.42
N ASP A 72 13.33 -10.90 -2.09
CA ASP A 72 14.06 -9.71 -2.55
C ASP A 72 13.78 -8.51 -1.64
N ARG A 73 14.55 -8.44 -0.55
CA ARG A 73 14.41 -7.39 0.46
C ARG A 73 14.66 -5.98 -0.08
N ARG A 74 15.57 -5.84 -1.07
CA ARG A 74 15.86 -4.53 -1.69
C ARG A 74 14.63 -3.99 -2.42
N ARG A 75 13.92 -4.87 -3.12
CA ARG A 75 12.69 -4.51 -3.82
C ARG A 75 11.58 -4.09 -2.87
N ILE A 76 11.41 -4.78 -1.73
CA ILE A 76 10.41 -4.40 -0.71
C ILE A 76 10.73 -3.00 -0.15
N LEU A 77 11.98 -2.76 0.24
CA LEU A 77 12.40 -1.45 0.76
C LEU A 77 12.19 -0.31 -0.24
N LEU A 78 12.39 -0.56 -1.54
CA LEU A 78 12.11 0.42 -2.58
C LEU A 78 10.62 0.82 -2.58
N PHE A 79 9.72 -0.16 -2.51
CA PHE A 79 8.28 0.07 -2.51
C PHE A 79 7.78 0.70 -1.20
N ASP A 80 8.36 0.34 -0.06
CA ASP A 80 8.11 1.02 1.21
C ASP A 80 8.53 2.48 1.14
N GLY A 81 9.69 2.78 0.55
CA GLY A 81 10.13 4.15 0.30
C GLY A 81 9.16 4.93 -0.60
N MET A 82 8.66 4.32 -1.68
CA MET A 82 7.65 4.93 -2.56
C MET A 82 6.33 5.17 -1.82
N ALA A 83 5.89 4.24 -1.00
CA ALA A 83 4.68 4.39 -0.20
C ALA A 83 4.80 5.51 0.85
N LEU A 84 5.95 5.58 1.55
CA LEU A 84 6.23 6.66 2.49
C LEU A 84 6.29 8.02 1.80
N ALA A 85 6.93 8.11 0.63
CA ALA A 85 6.93 9.33 -0.17
C ALA A 85 5.51 9.74 -0.57
N THR A 86 4.69 8.78 -1.04
CA THR A 86 3.30 9.01 -1.44
C THR A 86 2.43 9.48 -0.26
N ALA A 87 2.59 8.85 0.91
CA ALA A 87 1.92 9.27 2.15
C ALA A 87 2.39 10.66 2.62
N GLY A 88 3.68 10.98 2.46
CA GLY A 88 4.22 12.31 2.73
C GLY A 88 3.61 13.38 1.83
N VAL A 89 3.45 13.09 0.52
CA VAL A 89 2.74 14.00 -0.41
C VAL A 89 1.30 14.22 0.05
N ALA A 90 0.60 13.19 0.53
CA ALA A 90 -0.76 13.35 1.05
C ALA A 90 -0.83 14.35 2.22
N VAL A 91 0.17 14.32 3.12
CA VAL A 91 0.28 15.27 4.25
C VAL A 91 0.58 16.70 3.79
N VAL A 92 1.38 16.85 2.74
CA VAL A 92 1.66 18.16 2.12
C VAL A 92 0.39 18.74 1.48
N VAL A 93 -0.42 17.89 0.83
CA VAL A 93 -1.71 18.28 0.24
C VAL A 93 -2.69 18.73 1.32
N THR A 94 -2.77 18.02 2.44
CA THR A 94 -3.56 18.43 3.61
C THR A 94 -3.02 17.82 4.90
N ARG A 95 -2.90 18.64 5.95
CA ARG A 95 -2.48 18.17 7.28
C ARG A 95 -3.45 17.16 7.89
N SER A 96 -4.72 17.15 7.48
CA SER A 96 -5.71 16.16 7.93
C SER A 96 -5.32 14.72 7.53
N ALA A 97 -4.44 14.54 6.55
CA ALA A 97 -3.93 13.23 6.16
C ALA A 97 -2.90 12.62 7.14
N LEU A 98 -2.46 13.35 8.18
CA LEU A 98 -1.43 12.90 9.12
C LEU A 98 -1.74 11.55 9.76
N LEU A 99 -2.99 11.34 10.19
CA LEU A 99 -3.38 10.10 10.85
C LEU A 99 -3.33 8.90 9.88
N GLY A 100 -3.75 9.10 8.62
CA GLY A 100 -3.60 8.11 7.56
C GLY A 100 -2.13 7.81 7.22
N ALA A 101 -1.29 8.84 7.13
CA ALA A 101 0.13 8.69 6.84
C ALA A 101 0.88 7.99 7.98
N ALA A 102 0.59 8.34 9.24
CA ALA A 102 1.12 7.62 10.40
C ALA A 102 0.70 6.15 10.40
N THR A 103 -0.52 5.85 9.94
CA THR A 103 -0.98 4.47 9.80
C THR A 103 -0.23 3.70 8.71
N ILE A 104 0.16 4.34 7.60
CA ILE A 104 1.05 3.71 6.60
C ILE A 104 2.39 3.32 7.23
N VAL A 105 3.00 4.23 8.02
CA VAL A 105 4.27 3.94 8.73
C VAL A 105 4.09 2.76 9.69
N ALA A 106 3.01 2.76 10.47
CA ALA A 106 2.71 1.67 11.40
C ALA A 106 2.47 0.34 10.67
N VAL A 107 1.76 0.35 9.55
CA VAL A 107 1.52 -0.84 8.71
C VAL A 107 2.84 -1.40 8.18
N ILE A 108 3.75 -0.56 7.68
CA ILE A 108 5.08 -0.99 7.23
C ILE A 108 5.85 -1.61 8.40
N ALA A 109 5.91 -0.93 9.55
CA ALA A 109 6.60 -1.43 10.72
C ALA A 109 6.05 -2.80 11.20
N VAL A 110 4.73 -2.95 11.25
CA VAL A 110 4.07 -4.22 11.59
C VAL A 110 4.39 -5.30 10.56
N GLN A 111 4.42 -4.99 9.26
CA GLN A 111 4.80 -5.97 8.23
C GLN A 111 6.22 -6.48 8.45
N HIS A 112 7.21 -5.60 8.63
CA HIS A 112 8.59 -5.99 8.91
C HIS A 112 8.72 -6.77 10.22
N LEU A 113 7.94 -6.41 11.25
CA LEU A 113 7.94 -7.15 12.51
C LEU A 113 7.39 -8.58 12.33
N LEU A 114 6.36 -8.75 11.51
CA LEU A 114 5.78 -10.05 11.21
C LEU A 114 6.68 -10.91 10.32
N GLU A 115 7.61 -10.32 9.57
CA GLU A 115 8.59 -11.05 8.77
C GLU A 115 9.66 -11.77 9.60
N PHE A 116 9.85 -11.40 10.88
CA PHE A 116 10.70 -12.16 11.78
C PHE A 116 10.13 -13.55 12.11
N TRP A 117 8.85 -13.79 11.82
CA TRP A 117 8.18 -15.06 12.07
C TRP A 117 8.05 -15.88 10.77
N PRO A 118 7.98 -17.23 10.86
CA PRO A 118 7.80 -18.09 9.69
C PRO A 118 6.61 -17.66 8.85
N ALA A 119 6.75 -17.73 7.53
CA ALA A 119 5.70 -17.32 6.60
C ALA A 119 4.41 -18.11 6.88
N PRO A 120 3.30 -17.42 7.21
CA PRO A 120 2.04 -18.08 7.53
C PRO A 120 1.39 -18.66 6.26
N ARG A 121 0.41 -19.54 6.43
CA ARG A 121 -0.41 -20.08 5.33
C ARG A 121 -1.03 -18.93 4.52
N ALA A 122 -1.20 -19.13 3.21
CA ALA A 122 -1.70 -18.11 2.28
C ALA A 122 -3.04 -17.46 2.72
N ALA A 123 -3.95 -18.22 3.32
CA ALA A 123 -5.22 -17.69 3.83
C ALA A 123 -5.03 -16.64 4.95
N ILE A 124 -4.07 -16.87 5.86
CA ILE A 124 -3.76 -15.96 6.97
C ILE A 124 -3.10 -14.70 6.44
N LEU A 125 -2.28 -14.82 5.39
CA LEU A 125 -1.69 -13.66 4.72
C LEU A 125 -2.77 -12.74 4.15
N GLY A 126 -3.76 -13.30 3.44
CA GLY A 126 -4.91 -12.53 2.95
C GLY A 126 -5.64 -11.81 4.08
N ALA A 127 -5.98 -12.53 5.15
CA ALA A 127 -6.67 -11.96 6.31
C ALA A 127 -5.89 -10.80 6.97
N ARG A 128 -4.57 -10.96 7.17
CA ARG A 128 -3.71 -9.90 7.73
C ARG A 128 -3.71 -8.66 6.86
N GLN A 129 -3.60 -8.81 5.54
CA GLN A 129 -3.54 -7.67 4.62
C GLN A 129 -4.87 -6.94 4.53
N SER A 130 -5.99 -7.65 4.58
CA SER A 130 -7.33 -7.08 4.67
C SER A 130 -7.52 -6.30 5.98
N MET A 131 -7.07 -6.86 7.11
CA MET A 131 -7.15 -6.18 8.41
C MET A 131 -6.31 -4.90 8.44
N LEU A 132 -5.06 -4.97 7.98
CA LEU A 132 -4.17 -3.79 7.86
C LEU A 132 -4.73 -2.74 6.89
N GLY A 133 -5.37 -3.19 5.80
CA GLY A 133 -6.08 -2.31 4.87
C GLY A 133 -7.27 -1.62 5.53
N GLY A 134 -8.10 -2.35 6.26
CA GLY A 134 -9.25 -1.82 6.98
C GLY A 134 -8.86 -0.79 8.04
N VAL A 135 -7.82 -1.08 8.83
CA VAL A 135 -7.26 -0.13 9.82
C VAL A 135 -6.85 1.17 9.15
N LEU A 136 -6.15 1.11 8.01
CA LEU A 136 -5.80 2.31 7.26
C LEU A 136 -7.03 3.08 6.78
N VAL A 137 -8.05 2.41 6.24
CA VAL A 137 -9.24 3.07 5.73
C VAL A 137 -9.97 3.81 6.84
N ILE A 138 -10.14 3.17 8.00
CA ILE A 138 -10.76 3.80 9.18
C ILE A 138 -9.94 5.00 9.64
N ALA A 139 -8.62 4.84 9.75
CA ALA A 139 -7.70 5.90 10.13
C ALA A 139 -7.75 7.10 9.15
N ALA A 140 -7.72 6.83 7.85
CA ALA A 140 -7.81 7.86 6.82
C ALA A 140 -9.16 8.59 6.87
N ALA A 141 -10.27 7.87 7.04
CA ALA A 141 -11.61 8.46 7.15
C ALA A 141 -11.71 9.39 8.37
N ILE A 142 -11.25 8.93 9.55
CA ILE A 142 -11.21 9.74 10.78
C ILE A 142 -10.33 10.98 10.58
N GLY A 143 -9.12 10.81 10.05
CA GLY A 143 -8.17 11.91 9.88
C GLY A 143 -8.67 12.96 8.90
N LEU A 144 -9.25 12.53 7.78
CA LEU A 144 -9.75 13.40 6.73
C LEU A 144 -11.15 13.98 7.02
N GLY A 145 -11.84 13.51 8.06
CA GLY A 145 -13.20 13.93 8.37
C GLY A 145 -14.22 13.46 7.34
N ILE A 146 -13.98 12.29 6.73
CA ILE A 146 -14.90 11.69 5.74
C ILE A 146 -15.82 10.74 6.51
N GLY A 147 -17.08 11.14 6.67
CA GLY A 147 -18.11 10.40 7.40
C GLY A 147 -19.50 11.00 7.16
#